data_AF-A0A3S1Y6F2-F1
#
_entry.id   AF-A0A3S1Y6F2-F1
#
_cell.length_a   1.000
_cell.length_b   1.000
_cell.length_c   1.000
_cell.angle_alpha   90.00
_cell.angle_beta   90.00
_cell.angle_gamma   90.00
#
_symmetry.space_group_name_H-M   'P 1'
#
loop_
_entity.id
_entity.type
_entity.pdbx_description
1 polymer ?
#
loop_
_entity_poly.entity_id
_entity_poly.type
_entity_poly.pdbx_seq_one_letter_code
_entity_poly.pdbx_strand_id
1 'polypeptide(L)'
;MPVTATMGPTASFRLMTDALPERDRVEVMREVYGRTVLKVDLDPLGPTHVDMQVRALPGLGIATGTCSEFRVHHSTSLIDSDDLVLLVALDGASVMK
;
A
#
# COMPACT_ATOMS: atom_id res chain seq x y z
N MET A 1 7.32 -20.84 4.15
CA MET A 1 8.33 -19.77 4.18
C MET A 1 7.60 -18.47 3.87
N PRO A 2 7.36 -17.57 4.83
CA PRO A 2 6.80 -16.26 4.48
C PRO A 2 7.89 -15.47 3.75
N VAL A 3 7.56 -14.93 2.58
CA VAL A 3 8.45 -14.05 1.82
C VAL A 3 8.31 -12.66 2.46
N THR A 4 9.14 -12.37 3.45
CA THR A 4 9.21 -11.00 3.99
C THR A 4 9.94 -10.15 2.95
N ALA A 5 9.18 -9.34 2.20
CA ALA A 5 9.75 -8.36 1.29
C ALA A 5 10.37 -7.23 2.12
N THR A 6 11.60 -7.42 2.59
CA THR A 6 12.37 -6.33 3.19
C THR A 6 12.90 -5.48 2.04
N MET A 7 12.29 -4.31 1.83
CA MET A 7 12.90 -3.30 0.97
C MET A 7 14.26 -2.92 1.57
N GLY A 8 15.32 -2.99 0.77
CA GLY A 8 16.62 -2.46 1.19
C GLY A 8 16.50 -0.96 1.54
N PRO A 9 17.45 -0.40 2.32
CA PRO A 9 17.40 0.98 2.80
C PRO A 9 17.33 2.03 1.69
N THR A 10 17.61 1.64 0.44
CA THR A 10 17.30 2.40 -0.75
C THR A 10 16.85 1.42 -1.83
N ALA A 11 15.55 1.35 -2.09
CA ALA A 11 14.95 0.46 -3.07
C ALA A 11 13.74 1.14 -3.70
N SER A 12 13.45 0.83 -4.96
CA SER A 12 12.28 1.35 -5.65
C SER A 12 11.64 0.27 -6.51
N PHE A 13 10.32 0.25 -6.55
CA PHE A 13 9.56 -0.62 -7.45
C PHE A 13 8.29 0.06 -7.94
N ARG A 14 7.74 -0.46 -9.04
CA ARG A 14 6.43 -0.07 -9.55
C ARG A 14 5.40 -1.11 -9.15
N LEU A 15 4.28 -0.67 -8.60
CA LEU A 15 3.13 -1.51 -8.31
C LEU A 15 2.04 -1.21 -9.32
N MET A 16 1.78 -2.16 -10.21
CA MET A 16 0.68 -2.12 -11.17
C MET A 16 -0.21 -3.33 -10.95
N THR A 17 -1.47 -3.13 -10.59
CA THR A 17 -2.42 -4.24 -10.50
C THR A 17 -2.79 -4.79 -11.87
N ASP A 18 -2.68 -3.98 -12.93
CA ASP A 18 -2.98 -4.43 -14.30
C ASP A 18 -1.95 -5.45 -14.82
N ALA A 19 -0.78 -5.54 -14.19
CA ALA A 19 0.20 -6.60 -14.44
C ALA A 19 -0.16 -7.94 -13.78
N LEU A 20 -1.21 -7.98 -12.95
CA LEU A 20 -1.68 -9.15 -12.23
C LEU A 20 -3.01 -9.66 -12.81
N PRO A 21 -3.27 -10.98 -12.75
CA PRO A 21 -4.59 -11.53 -13.02
C PRO A 21 -5.63 -10.87 -12.10
N GLU A 22 -6.81 -10.56 -12.62
CA GLU A 22 -7.85 -9.81 -11.88
C GLU A 22 -8.18 -10.42 -10.51
N ARG A 23 -8.27 -11.75 -10.45
CA ARG A 23 -8.53 -12.51 -9.21
C ARG A 23 -7.46 -12.33 -8.13
N ASP A 24 -6.23 -12.01 -8.50
CA ASP A 24 -5.09 -11.94 -7.58
C ASP A 24 -4.83 -10.49 -7.11
N ARG A 25 -5.42 -9.49 -7.79
CA ARG A 25 -5.18 -8.06 -7.52
C ARG A 25 -5.50 -7.68 -6.08
N VAL A 26 -6.65 -8.12 -5.57
CA VAL A 26 -7.10 -7.78 -4.21
C VAL A 26 -6.17 -8.37 -3.17
N GLU A 27 -5.81 -9.65 -3.31
CA GLU A 27 -4.95 -10.34 -2.36
C GLU A 27 -3.53 -9.76 -2.35
N VAL A 28 -2.96 -9.49 -3.53
CA VAL A 28 -1.64 -8.86 -3.63
C VAL A 28 -1.65 -7.46 -3.01
N MET A 29 -2.69 -6.66 -3.28
CA MET A 29 -2.79 -5.34 -2.66
C MET A 29 -2.91 -5.43 -1.14
N ARG A 30 -3.74 -6.34 -0.60
CA ARG A 30 -3.93 -6.50 0.84
C ARG A 30 -2.67 -6.99 1.55
N GLU A 31 -2.07 -8.08 1.06
CA GLU A 31 -1.00 -8.77 1.78
C GLU A 31 0.37 -8.15 1.51
N VAL A 32 0.67 -7.82 0.24
CA VAL A 32 1.99 -7.32 -0.15
C VAL A 32 2.08 -5.82 0.11
N TYR A 33 1.15 -5.03 -0.43
CA TYR A 33 1.24 -3.58 -0.24
C TYR A 33 0.68 -3.12 1.11
N GLY A 34 -0.53 -3.54 1.48
CA GLY A 34 -1.18 -3.16 2.73
C GLY A 34 -0.40 -3.63 3.94
N ARG A 35 -0.35 -4.94 4.19
CA ARG A 35 0.22 -5.50 5.42
C ARG A 35 1.74 -5.52 5.47
N THR A 36 2.42 -5.76 4.35
CA THR A 36 3.88 -5.85 4.36
C THR A 36 4.54 -4.47 4.27
N VAL A 37 4.03 -3.57 3.41
CA VAL A 37 4.65 -2.24 3.20
C VAL A 37 4.04 -1.18 4.10
N LEU A 38 2.72 -1.00 4.11
CA LEU A 38 2.05 0.08 4.86
C LEU A 38 1.63 -0.29 6.28
N LYS A 39 1.69 -1.58 6.65
CA LYS A 39 1.20 -2.10 7.94
C LYS A 39 -0.27 -1.78 8.20
N VAL A 40 -1.10 -1.84 7.17
CA VAL A 40 -2.55 -1.61 7.26
C VAL A 40 -3.32 -2.72 6.54
N ASP A 41 -4.58 -2.90 6.92
CA ASP A 41 -5.54 -3.67 6.15
C ASP A 41 -6.17 -2.78 5.07
N LEU A 42 -6.28 -3.33 3.86
CA LEU A 42 -6.89 -2.67 2.71
C LEU A 42 -8.11 -3.47 2.25
N ASP A 43 -9.27 -2.85 2.28
CA ASP A 43 -10.52 -3.39 1.76
C ASP A 43 -10.96 -2.59 0.52
N PRO A 44 -10.94 -3.20 -0.68
CA PRO A 44 -11.38 -2.50 -1.88
C PRO A 44 -12.89 -2.20 -1.81
N LEU A 45 -13.29 -1.02 -2.26
CA LEU A 45 -14.70 -0.63 -2.38
C LEU A 45 -15.27 -0.84 -3.79
N GLY A 46 -14.41 -1.21 -4.74
CA GLY A 46 -14.76 -1.54 -6.12
C GLY A 46 -13.64 -2.32 -6.82
N PRO A 47 -13.64 -2.40 -8.16
CA PRO A 47 -12.55 -3.00 -8.93
C PRO A 47 -11.20 -2.40 -8.56
N THR A 48 -10.24 -3.27 -8.22
CA THR A 48 -8.92 -2.85 -7.76
C THR A 48 -8.04 -2.44 -8.93
N HIS A 49 -7.73 -1.15 -8.99
CA HIS A 49 -6.78 -0.56 -9.94
C HIS A 49 -5.76 0.30 -9.21
N VAL A 50 -4.49 0.01 -9.43
CA VAL A 50 -3.37 0.72 -8.82
C VAL A 50 -2.25 0.82 -9.84
N ASP A 51 -1.69 2.01 -9.99
CA ASP A 51 -0.42 2.26 -10.67
C ASP A 51 0.37 3.29 -9.86
N MET A 52 1.38 2.83 -9.13
CA MET A 52 2.19 3.70 -8.28
C MET A 52 3.67 3.33 -8.28
N GLN A 53 4.50 4.35 -8.11
CA GLN A 53 5.92 4.22 -7.85
C GLN A 53 6.17 4.28 -6.34
N VAL A 54 6.78 3.24 -5.81
CA VAL A 54 7.16 3.14 -4.39
C VAL A 54 8.67 3.25 -4.26
N ARG A 55 9.13 4.10 -3.34
CA ARG A 55 10.54 4.34 -3.05
C ARG A 55 10.77 4.28 -1.55
N ALA A 56 11.70 3.45 -1.12
CA ALA A 56 12.25 3.47 0.22
C ALA A 56 13.51 4.35 0.26
N LEU A 57 13.56 5.20 1.25
CA LEU A 57 14.70 5.99 1.70
C LEU A 57 14.98 5.63 3.17
N PRO A 58 16.16 5.97 3.71
CA PRO A 58 16.45 5.73 5.13
C PRO A 58 15.41 6.43 6.02
N GLY A 59 14.57 5.64 6.70
CA GLY A 59 13.51 6.13 7.58
C GLY A 59 12.29 6.76 6.88
N LEU A 60 12.15 6.62 5.56
CA LEU A 60 11.02 7.22 4.82
C LEU A 60 10.59 6.37 3.61
N GLY A 61 9.33 5.98 3.58
CA GLY A 61 8.67 5.42 2.39
C GLY A 61 7.89 6.49 1.64
N ILE A 62 8.02 6.54 0.30
CA ILE A 62 7.25 7.43 -0.57
C ILE A 62 6.55 6.59 -1.63
N ALA A 63 5.23 6.71 -1.71
CA ALA A 63 4.43 6.18 -2.80
C ALA A 63 3.76 7.33 -3.57
N THR A 64 3.89 7.33 -4.89
CA THR A 64 3.26 8.33 -5.77
C THR A 64 2.59 7.64 -6.94
N GLY A 65 1.31 7.91 -7.18
CA GLY A 65 0.56 7.30 -8.27
C GLY A 65 -0.94 7.45 -8.09
N THR A 66 -1.69 6.57 -8.74
CA THR A 66 -3.15 6.51 -8.67
C THR A 66 -3.60 5.19 -8.07
N CYS A 67 -4.74 5.21 -7.38
CA CYS A 67 -5.39 4.01 -6.87
C CYS A 67 -6.91 4.17 -6.90
N SER A 68 -7.60 3.05 -7.06
CA SER A 68 -9.04 2.93 -6.85
C SER A 68 -9.39 3.15 -5.38
N GLU A 69 -10.69 3.25 -5.08
CA GLU A 69 -11.16 3.47 -3.72
C GLU A 69 -10.89 2.27 -2.80
N PHE A 70 -10.30 2.55 -1.64
CA PHE A 70 -10.06 1.58 -0.57
C PHE A 70 -10.60 2.12 0.76
N ARG A 71 -11.11 1.22 1.58
CA ARG A 71 -11.20 1.43 3.01
C ARG A 71 -9.92 0.91 3.66
N VAL A 72 -9.27 1.77 4.44
CA VAL A 72 -8.00 1.48 5.10
C VAL A 72 -8.25 1.35 6.60
N HIS A 73 -7.74 0.28 7.20
CA HIS A 73 -7.88 0.01 8.62
C HIS A 73 -6.53 -0.31 9.24
N HIS A 74 -6.19 0.35 10.34
CA HIS A 74 -5.01 0.01 11.13
C HIS A 74 -5.43 -0.89 12.29
N SER A 75 -5.52 -2.20 12.01
CA SER A 75 -5.85 -3.20 13.02
C SER A 75 -4.80 -3.20 14.13
N THR A 76 -5.20 -3.41 15.39
CA THR A 76 -4.28 -3.38 16.55
C THR A 76 -3.12 -4.34 16.42
N SER A 77 -3.28 -5.46 15.71
CA SER A 77 -2.22 -6.43 15.44
C SER A 77 -1.14 -5.94 14.45
N LEU A 78 -1.41 -4.85 13.71
CA LEU A 78 -0.50 -4.25 12.73
C LEU A 78 0.13 -2.94 13.24
N ILE A 79 -0.21 -2.50 14.44
CA ILE A 79 0.42 -1.34 15.07
C ILE A 79 1.76 -1.79 15.66
N ASP A 80 2.86 -1.45 14.99
CA ASP A 80 4.22 -1.82 15.39
C ASP A 80 5.18 -0.62 15.54
N SER A 81 4.72 0.60 15.20
CA SER A 81 5.50 1.83 15.22
C SER A 81 4.62 3.06 15.39
N ASP A 82 5.23 4.17 15.83
CA ASP A 82 4.60 5.50 15.94
C ASP A 82 4.86 6.37 14.69
N ASP A 83 5.21 5.73 13.56
CA ASP A 83 5.53 6.43 12.32
C ASP A 83 4.29 7.07 11.69
N LEU A 84 4.47 8.25 11.08
CA LEU A 84 3.39 8.99 10.44
C LEU A 84 3.19 8.57 8.98
N VAL A 85 1.97 8.16 8.64
CA VAL A 85 1.52 8.04 7.24
C VAL A 85 0.81 9.32 6.82
N LEU A 86 1.39 10.03 5.85
CA LEU A 86 0.79 11.23 5.25
C LEU A 86 0.29 10.91 3.84
N LEU A 87 -1.01 11.09 3.62
CA LEU A 87 -1.62 11.02 2.30
C LEU A 87 -1.91 12.44 1.78
N VAL A 88 -1.39 12.75 0.59
CA VAL A 88 -1.73 13.97 -0.15
C VAL A 88 -2.49 13.58 -1.40
N ALA A 89 -3.81 13.82 -1.40
CA ALA A 89 -4.64 13.60 -2.58
C ALA A 89 -4.47 14.77 -3.56
N LEU A 90 -3.96 14.48 -4.76
CA LEU A 90 -3.89 15.45 -5.85
C LEU A 90 -5.23 15.56 -6.61
N ASP A 91 -6.03 14.51 -6.55
CA ASP A 91 -7.42 14.42 -7.00
C ASP A 91 -8.17 13.42 -6.11
N GLY A 92 -9.50 13.55 -6.01
CA GLY A 92 -10.34 12.78 -5.09
C GLY A 92 -10.22 13.23 -3.63
N ALA A 93 -10.56 12.35 -2.69
CA ALA A 93 -10.51 12.65 -1.26
C ALA A 93 -10.22 11.40 -0.42
N SER A 94 -9.68 11.64 0.77
CA SER A 94 -9.58 10.64 1.84
C SER A 94 -10.12 11.24 3.13
N VAL A 95 -10.83 10.41 3.88
CA VAL A 95 -11.37 10.78 5.18
C VAL A 95 -10.77 9.83 6.20
N MET A 96 -9.91 10.36 7.06
CA MET A 96 -9.43 9.67 8.26
C MET A 96 -10.39 9.97 9.41
N LYS A 97 -10.88 8.93 10.08
CA LYS A 97 -11.89 9.02 11.14
C LYS A 97 -11.35 8.38 12.42
#